data_AF-A0A935BCC9-F1
#
_entry.id   AF-A0A935BCC9-F1
#
_cell.length_a   1.000
_cell.length_b   1.000
_cell.length_c   1.000
_cell.angle_alpha   90.00
_cell.angle_beta   90.00
_cell.angle_gamma   90.00
#
_symmetry.space_group_name_H-M   'P 1'
#
loop_
_entity.id
_entity.type
_entity.pdbx_description
1 polymer ?
#
loop_
_entity_poly.entity_id
_entity_poly.type
_entity_poly.pdbx_seq_one_letter_code
_entity_poly.pdbx_strand_id
1 'polypeptide(L)' 'MIDTGRATGGMIPKLESLIALLDRGVKSAHIIGGTNRNAILAEVFTDEGTGTMVVK' A
#
# COMPACT_ATOMS: atom_id res chain seq x y z
N MET A 1 -0.52 -11.13 -6.51
CA MET A 1 -0.25 -9.90 -7.30
C MET A 1 1.06 -10.00 -8.06
N ILE A 2 2.16 -10.39 -7.39
CA ILE A 2 3.49 -10.55 -8.00
C ILE A 2 3.52 -11.80 -8.90
N ASP A 3 3.28 -12.99 -8.35
CA ASP A 3 3.36 -14.26 -9.10
C ASP A 3 2.37 -14.35 -10.26
N THR A 4 1.24 -13.67 -10.14
CA THR A 4 0.20 -13.59 -11.18
C THR A 4 0.56 -12.61 -12.31
N GLY A 5 1.71 -11.93 -12.24
CA GLY A 5 2.15 -10.92 -13.21
C GLY A 5 1.31 -9.63 -13.25
N ARG A 6 0.46 -9.39 -12.24
CA ARG A 6 -0.42 -8.21 -12.19
C ARG A 6 0.31 -6.97 -11.69
N ALA A 7 1.28 -7.14 -10.80
CA ALA A 7 2.20 -6.08 -10.40
C ALA A 7 3.44 -6.13 -11.30
N THR A 8 3.86 -4.99 -11.82
CA THR A 8 4.98 -4.88 -12.75
C THR A 8 5.92 -3.73 -12.38
N GLY A 9 7.16 -3.80 -12.87
CA GLY A 9 8.15 -2.75 -12.71
C GLY A 9 8.36 -2.33 -11.25
N GLY A 10 8.37 -1.02 -11.00
CA GLY A 10 8.60 -0.45 -9.66
C GLY A 10 7.53 -0.79 -8.61
N MET A 11 6.41 -1.44 -8.98
CA MET A 11 5.43 -1.91 -8.01
C MET A 11 5.88 -3.18 -7.28
N ILE A 12 6.68 -4.03 -7.92
CA ILE A 12 7.20 -5.26 -7.31
C ILE A 12 8.02 -4.96 -6.05
N PRO A 13 9.07 -4.11 -6.08
CA PRO A 13 9.86 -3.83 -4.88
C PRO A 13 9.05 -3.09 -3.80
N LYS A 14 8.00 -2.34 -4.18
CA LYS A 14 7.08 -1.73 -3.20
C LYS A 14 6.30 -2.80 -2.45
N LEU A 15 5.73 -3.78 -3.16
CA LEU A 15 4.98 -4.87 -2.54
C LEU A 15 5.87 -5.77 -1.68
N GLU A 16 7.07 -6.12 -2.15
CA GLU A 16 8.04 -6.92 -1.37
C GLU A 16 8.41 -6.24 -0.05
N SER A 17 8.65 -4.93 -0.05
CA SER A 17 8.93 -4.17 1.16
C SER A 17 7.76 -4.18 2.14
N LEU A 18 6.51 -4.11 1.66
CA LEU A 18 5.33 -4.12 2.52
C LEU A 18 5.14 -5.50 3.15
N ILE A 19 5.31 -6.57 2.38
CA ILE A 19 5.25 -7.95 2.89
C ILE A 19 6.25 -8.14 4.03
N ALA A 20 7.51 -7.70 3.83
CA ALA A 20 8.54 -7.80 4.85
C ALA A 20 8.22 -6.99 6.13
N LEU A 21 7.52 -5.86 6.02
CA LEU A 21 7.08 -5.06 7.17
C LEU A 21 5.94 -5.72 7.93
N LEU A 22 4.95 -6.27 7.21
CA LEU A 22 3.83 -7.00 7.80
C LEU A 22 4.31 -8.25 8.55
N ASP A 23 5.31 -8.96 8.00
CA ASP A 23 5.94 -10.10 8.69
C ASP A 23 6.71 -9.72 9.96
N ARG A 24 7.12 -8.45 10.08
CA ARG A 24 7.75 -7.89 11.29
C ARG A 24 6.74 -7.37 12.33
N GLY A 25 5.43 -7.59 12.11
CA GLY A 25 4.38 -7.22 13.07
C GLY A 25 3.76 -5.84 12.84
N VAL A 26 4.03 -5.19 11.71
CA VAL A 26 3.25 -4.02 11.31
C VAL A 26 1.82 -4.47 11.01
N LYS A 27 0.81 -3.77 11.55
CA LYS A 27 -0.60 -4.19 11.48
C LYS A 27 -1.20 -4.03 10.08
N SER A 28 -0.85 -2.95 9.39
CA SER A 28 -1.32 -2.63 8.05
C SER A 28 -0.32 -1.71 7.37
N ALA A 29 -0.31 -1.72 6.04
CA ALA A 29 0.47 -0.79 5.24
C ALA A 29 -0.36 -0.28 4.06
N HIS A 30 -0.17 0.97 3.67
CA HIS A 30 -1.04 1.65 2.71
C HIS A 30 -0.21 2.15 1.52
N ILE A 31 -0.63 1.80 0.30
CA ILE A 31 -0.10 2.36 -0.95
C ILE A 31 -1.05 3.46 -1.40
N ILE A 32 -0.60 4.72 -1.32
CA ILE A 32 -1.40 5.90 -1.71
C ILE A 32 -0.84 6.61 -2.94
N GLY A 33 -1.73 7.22 -3.73
CA GLY A 33 -1.34 8.10 -4.82
C GLY A 33 -0.94 9.49 -4.30
N GLY A 34 0.34 9.83 -4.40
CA GLY A 34 0.87 11.11 -3.89
C GLY A 34 0.53 12.35 -4.73
N THR A 35 -0.15 12.20 -5.86
CA THR A 35 -0.49 13.31 -6.78
C THR A 35 -1.73 14.09 -6.35
N ASN A 36 -2.58 13.51 -5.50
CA ASN A 36 -3.79 14.15 -5.01
C ASN A 36 -3.50 15.00 -3.79
N ARG A 37 -4.05 16.23 -3.76
CA ARG A 37 -3.95 17.11 -2.60
C ARG A 37 -4.55 16.41 -1.37
N ASN A 38 -3.83 16.45 -0.25
CA ASN A 38 -4.24 15.87 1.02
C ASN A 38 -4.44 14.33 1.02
N ALA A 39 -3.83 13.58 0.08
CA ALA A 39 -3.98 12.12 0.00
C ALA A 39 -3.72 11.39 1.32
N ILE A 40 -2.69 11.82 2.08
CA ILE A 40 -2.39 11.24 3.40
C ILE A 40 -3.52 11.47 4.40
N LEU A 41 -4.07 12.68 4.45
CA LEU A 41 -5.15 13.01 5.39
C LEU A 41 -6.41 12.24 5.03
N ALA A 42 -6.76 12.17 3.74
CA ALA A 42 -7.90 11.40 3.29
C ALA A 42 -7.73 9.91 3.61
N GLU A 43 -6.54 9.32 3.38
CA GLU A 43 -6.27 7.93 3.73
C GLU A 43 -6.44 7.61 5.23
N VAL A 44 -6.08 8.56 6.10
CA VAL A 44 -6.06 8.34 7.55
C VAL A 44 -7.40 8.68 8.20
N PHE A 45 -8.13 9.66 7.67
CA PHE A 45 -9.30 10.26 8.32
C PHE A 45 -10.63 9.99 7.60
N THR A 46 -10.66 9.17 6.55
CA THR A 46 -11.90 8.70 5.93
C THR A 46 -11.92 7.18 5.82
N ASP A 47 -13.11 6.59 5.92
CA ASP A 47 -13.29 5.14 5.77
C ASP A 47 -13.08 4.66 4.32
N GLU A 48 -13.35 5.54 3.35
CA GLU A 48 -13.13 5.24 1.92
C GLU A 48 -11.63 5.17 1.57
N GLY A 49 -10.82 6.02 2.22
CA GLY A 49 -9.41 6.20 1.88
C GLY A 49 -9.21 6.71 0.44
N THR A 50 -7.96 6.66 -0.02
CA THR A 50 -7.54 7.06 -1.38
C THR A 50 -6.58 6.08 -2.04
N GLY A 51 -6.20 5.02 -1.33
CA GLY A 51 -5.18 4.06 -1.75
C GLY A 51 -5.61 2.60 -1.62
N THR A 52 -4.61 1.74 -1.55
CA THR A 52 -4.77 0.31 -1.30
C THR A 52 -4.17 -0.02 0.06
N MET A 53 -5.01 -0.45 0.99
CA MET A 53 -4.57 -1.01 2.27
C MET A 53 -4.20 -2.49 2.09
N VAL A 54 -3.02 -2.85 2.60
CA VAL A 54 -2.53 -4.23 2.67
C VAL A 54 -2.47 -4.63 4.13
N VAL A 55 -3.07 -5.77 4.45
CA VAL A 55 -3.10 -6.40 5.77
C VAL A 55 -2.63 -7.84 5.66
N LYS A 56 -2.23 -8.44 6.78
CA LYS A 56 -1.90 -9.87 6.86
C LYS A 56 -3.16 -10.71 7.07
#